data_AF-A0A9W3DGE5-F1
#
_entry.id   AF-A0A9W3DGE5-F1
#
_cell.length_a   1.000
_cell.length_b   1.000
_cell.length_c   1.000
_cell.angle_alpha   90.00
_cell.angle_beta   90.00
_cell.angle_gamma   90.00
#
_symmetry.space_group_name_H-M   'P 1'
#
loop_
_entity.id
_entity.type
_entity.pdbx_description
1 polymer ?
#
loop_
_entity_poly.entity_id
_entity_poly.type
_entity_poly.pdbx_seq_one_letter_code
_entity_poly.pdbx_strand_id
1 'polypeptide(L)'
;MLRRQRAKIHVWWDMKDCPIPEGYDARRVRPSIERALKELGYTGPVSITAYANQNETPDHHLLALSSTGVDFAHILPWVEYGSMTSDFEAWKVDNPAPASIMIISDEVASSKSRSSLFCAALQESNYKCFLAYSVRPFEMPVLVTSAEWLWDSLLAVSETKRHIFHKCSGSEMVVASTGMFSCKLCYSDCKSLDAFKKHLASKEHTKEEHRMTSHSQSAPRRHMLYKISKYHAKASFFFFLMIYIDSQQRKM
;
A
#
# COMPACT_ATOMS: atom_id res chain seq x y z
N MET A 1 29.16 4.36 -15.77
CA MET A 1 28.28 5.29 -15.04
C MET A 1 26.91 4.64 -14.87
N LEU A 2 26.51 4.27 -13.66
CA LEU A 2 25.14 3.82 -13.37
C LEU A 2 24.20 5.03 -13.51
N ARG A 3 23.28 4.97 -14.46
CA ARG A 3 22.26 6.01 -14.70
C ARG A 3 21.40 6.10 -13.43
N ARG A 4 21.48 7.22 -12.68
CA ARG A 4 20.62 7.43 -11.50
C ARG A 4 19.15 7.46 -11.95
N GLN A 5 18.35 6.51 -11.50
CA GLN A 5 16.94 6.44 -11.83
C GLN A 5 16.18 7.39 -10.90
N ARG A 6 15.63 8.48 -11.45
CA ARG A 6 14.78 9.45 -10.73
C ARG A 6 13.28 9.23 -10.96
N ALA A 7 12.91 8.10 -11.56
CA ALA A 7 11.52 7.73 -11.77
C ALA A 7 10.79 7.56 -10.44
N LYS A 8 9.49 7.87 -10.43
CA LYS A 8 8.64 7.73 -9.24
C LYS A 8 8.62 6.27 -8.78
N ILE A 9 8.61 6.08 -7.47
CA ILE A 9 8.54 4.78 -6.83
C ILE A 9 7.28 4.74 -5.98
N HIS A 10 6.43 3.73 -6.17
CA HIS A 10 5.33 3.47 -5.24
C HIS A 10 5.60 2.20 -4.44
N VAL A 11 5.34 2.29 -3.14
CA VAL A 11 5.48 1.17 -2.21
C VAL A 11 4.09 0.75 -1.76
N TRP A 12 3.78 -0.52 -1.98
CA TRP A 12 2.53 -1.15 -1.59
C TRP A 12 2.82 -2.06 -0.42
N TRP A 13 2.29 -1.71 0.74
CA TRP A 13 2.64 -2.41 1.96
C TRP A 13 1.44 -3.10 2.56
N ASP A 14 1.46 -4.42 2.56
CA ASP A 14 0.55 -5.26 3.33
C ASP A 14 1.04 -5.29 4.79
N MET A 15 0.39 -4.53 5.67
CA MET A 15 0.80 -4.45 7.08
C MET A 15 0.44 -5.71 7.86
N LYS A 16 -0.42 -6.58 7.32
CA LYS A 16 -0.78 -7.83 7.98
C LYS A 16 0.33 -8.86 7.78
N ASP A 17 0.82 -8.98 6.55
CA ASP A 17 1.95 -9.86 6.23
C ASP A 17 3.26 -9.34 6.85
N CYS A 18 3.49 -8.03 6.79
CA CYS A 18 4.70 -7.39 7.31
C CYS A 18 4.35 -6.32 8.35
N PRO A 19 3.96 -6.70 9.58
CA PRO A 19 3.59 -5.76 10.63
C PRO A 19 4.80 -4.97 11.15
N ILE A 20 4.53 -3.85 11.82
CA ILE A 20 5.58 -3.13 12.55
C ILE A 20 6.05 -4.02 13.72
N PRO A 21 7.35 -4.32 13.84
CA PRO A 21 7.86 -5.13 14.94
C PRO A 21 7.64 -4.47 16.30
N GLU A 22 7.48 -5.28 17.34
CA GLU A 22 7.32 -4.78 18.71
C GLU A 22 8.50 -3.90 19.13
N GLY A 23 8.19 -2.74 19.73
CA GLY A 23 9.21 -1.77 20.16
C GLY A 23 9.86 -0.97 19.02
N TYR A 24 9.53 -1.23 17.76
CA TYR A 24 10.06 -0.47 16.63
C TYR A 24 9.35 0.88 16.46
N ASP A 25 10.12 1.96 16.34
CA ASP A 25 9.54 3.28 16.02
C ASP A 25 9.03 3.30 14.58
N ALA A 26 7.71 3.26 14.42
CA ALA A 26 7.04 3.23 13.13
C ALA A 26 7.42 4.42 12.21
N ARG A 27 7.85 5.57 12.76
CA ARG A 27 8.37 6.70 11.96
C ARG A 27 9.63 6.34 11.17
N ARG A 28 10.29 5.24 11.50
CA ARG A 28 11.51 4.76 10.83
C ARG A 28 11.22 3.88 9.61
N VAL A 29 9.96 3.46 9.37
CA VAL A 29 9.60 2.62 8.22
C VAL A 29 9.94 3.32 6.90
N ARG A 30 9.40 4.51 6.64
CA ARG A 30 9.67 5.26 5.40
C ARG A 30 11.17 5.53 5.19
N PRO A 31 11.91 6.09 6.16
CA PRO A 31 13.36 6.28 5.99
C PRO A 31 14.15 4.99 5.71
N SER A 32 13.72 3.85 6.23
CA SER A 32 14.38 2.56 5.99
C SER A 32 14.18 2.10 4.55
N ILE A 33 12.95 2.17 4.05
CA ILE A 33 12.60 1.83 2.67
C ILE A 33 13.33 2.76 1.68
N GLU A 34 13.26 4.07 1.90
CA GLU A 34 13.92 5.07 1.04
C GLU A 34 15.43 4.86 0.99
N ARG A 35 16.05 4.50 2.12
CA ARG A 35 17.48 4.20 2.18
C ARG A 35 17.82 2.94 1.39
N ALA A 36 17.07 1.85 1.54
CA ALA A 36 17.34 0.60 0.83
C ALA A 36 17.25 0.79 -0.69
N LEU A 37 16.23 1.52 -1.16
CA LEU A 37 16.09 1.89 -2.58
C LEU A 37 17.25 2.76 -3.06
N LYS A 38 17.68 3.73 -2.25
CA LYS A 38 18.81 4.63 -2.55
C LYS A 38 20.14 3.88 -2.66
N GLU A 39 20.37 2.87 -1.82
CA GLU A 39 21.58 2.03 -1.87
C GLU A 39 21.68 1.24 -3.19
N LEU A 40 20.54 0.91 -3.81
CA LEU A 40 20.47 0.33 -5.16
C LEU A 40 20.52 1.39 -6.29
N GLY A 41 20.68 2.67 -5.96
CA GLY A 41 20.76 3.77 -6.94
C GLY A 41 19.42 4.36 -7.37
N TYR A 42 18.32 4.02 -6.70
CA TYR A 42 16.98 4.57 -6.96
C TYR A 42 16.74 5.76 -6.03
N THR A 43 16.70 6.97 -6.61
CA THR A 43 16.62 8.22 -5.85
C THR A 43 15.42 9.08 -6.27
N GLY A 44 14.41 8.45 -6.88
CA GLY A 44 13.17 9.12 -7.23
C GLY A 44 12.27 9.36 -6.01
N PRO A 45 11.21 10.16 -6.15
CA PRO A 45 10.22 10.34 -5.10
C PRO A 45 9.54 9.01 -4.74
N VAL A 46 9.44 8.73 -3.44
CA VAL A 46 8.80 7.52 -2.89
C VAL A 46 7.46 7.91 -2.27
N SER A 47 6.38 7.31 -2.74
CA SER A 47 5.10 7.28 -2.03
C SER A 47 4.79 5.88 -1.51
N ILE A 48 4.12 5.78 -0.37
CA ILE A 48 3.87 4.53 0.35
C ILE A 48 2.40 4.48 0.71
N THR A 49 1.72 3.40 0.34
CA THR A 49 0.35 3.10 0.77
C THR A 49 0.36 1.82 1.60
N ALA A 50 -0.12 1.93 2.83
CA ALA A 50 -0.22 0.83 3.79
C ALA A 50 -1.65 0.27 3.81
N TYR A 51 -1.78 -0.99 3.42
CA TYR A 51 -3.02 -1.74 3.33
C TYR A 51 -3.19 -2.62 4.56
N ALA A 52 -4.35 -2.53 5.21
CA ALA A 52 -4.76 -3.42 6.30
C ALA A 52 -6.24 -3.22 6.65
N ASN A 53 -6.76 -4.09 7.53
CA ASN A 53 -7.92 -3.75 8.32
C ASN A 53 -7.52 -2.68 9.37
N GLN A 54 -7.72 -1.40 9.04
CA GLN A 54 -7.31 -0.29 9.91
C GLN A 54 -8.12 -0.18 11.23
N ASN A 55 -9.18 -1.00 11.42
CA ASN A 55 -9.81 -1.17 12.73
C ASN A 55 -8.91 -1.93 13.72
N GLU A 56 -8.00 -2.76 13.21
CA GLU A 56 -7.08 -3.58 14.01
C GLU A 56 -5.71 -2.91 14.21
N THR A 57 -5.44 -1.81 13.50
CA THR A 57 -4.16 -1.12 13.58
C THR A 57 -4.17 -0.11 14.74
N PRO A 58 -3.20 -0.18 15.68
CA PRO A 58 -3.11 0.76 16.80
C PRO A 58 -2.95 2.22 16.35
N ASP A 59 -3.64 3.14 17.01
CA ASP A 59 -3.66 4.56 16.63
C ASP A 59 -2.27 5.21 16.67
N HIS A 60 -1.43 4.81 17.63
CA HIS A 60 -0.05 5.32 17.70
C HIS A 60 0.78 4.92 16.46
N HIS A 61 0.54 3.75 15.88
CA HIS A 61 1.16 3.37 14.60
C HIS A 61 0.63 4.22 13.44
N LEU A 62 -0.69 4.43 13.37
CA LEU A 62 -1.32 5.26 12.34
C LEU A 62 -0.79 6.69 12.36
N LEU A 63 -0.71 7.30 13.55
CA LEU A 63 -0.16 8.65 13.75
C LEU A 63 1.33 8.71 13.39
N ALA A 64 2.13 7.77 13.89
CA ALA A 64 3.56 7.73 13.65
C ALA A 64 3.89 7.60 12.15
N LEU A 65 3.25 6.66 11.45
CA LEU A 65 3.42 6.46 10.02
C LEU A 65 2.89 7.66 9.21
N SER A 66 1.70 8.18 9.52
CA SER A 66 1.12 9.35 8.83
C SER A 66 1.99 10.61 9.00
N SER A 67 2.65 10.77 10.15
CA SER A 67 3.58 11.88 10.39
C SER A 67 4.78 11.87 9.43
N THR A 68 5.05 10.71 8.81
CA THR A 68 6.08 10.55 7.79
C THR A 68 5.53 10.52 6.37
N GLY A 69 4.24 10.76 6.16
CA GLY A 69 3.61 10.81 4.83
C GLY A 69 3.33 9.44 4.23
N VAL A 70 3.10 8.42 5.07
CA VAL A 70 2.55 7.14 4.64
C VAL A 70 1.03 7.27 4.55
N ASP A 71 0.48 6.91 3.39
CA ASP A 71 -0.97 6.84 3.16
C ASP A 71 -1.52 5.49 3.62
N PHE A 72 -2.81 5.44 3.97
CA PHE A 72 -3.48 4.23 4.45
C PHE A 72 -4.65 3.86 3.56
N ALA A 73 -4.78 2.56 3.30
CA ALA A 73 -5.95 1.97 2.68
C ALA A 73 -6.58 0.97 3.66
N HIS A 74 -7.77 1.29 4.16
CA HIS A 74 -8.61 0.35 4.87
C HIS A 74 -9.29 -0.60 3.89
N ILE A 75 -8.95 -1.87 4.05
CA ILE A 75 -9.43 -3.01 3.28
C ILE A 75 -9.90 -4.12 4.21
N LEU A 76 -10.75 -5.01 3.71
CA LEU A 76 -11.05 -6.27 4.38
C LEU A 76 -10.14 -7.39 3.83
N PRO A 77 -9.76 -8.39 4.65
CA PRO A 77 -8.78 -9.42 4.26
C PRO A 77 -9.10 -10.19 2.96
N TRP A 78 -10.37 -10.29 2.58
CA TRP A 78 -10.79 -11.04 1.38
C TRP A 78 -10.81 -10.22 0.09
N VAL A 79 -10.67 -8.88 0.15
CA VAL A 79 -10.63 -8.01 -1.04
C VAL A 79 -9.26 -7.42 -1.33
N GLU A 80 -8.31 -7.59 -0.41
CA GLU A 80 -6.94 -7.05 -0.44
C GLU A 80 -6.29 -6.96 -1.82
N TYR A 81 -5.94 -8.08 -2.45
CA TYR A 81 -5.23 -8.05 -3.74
C TYR A 81 -6.10 -7.56 -4.90
N GLY A 82 -7.43 -7.65 -4.80
CA GLY A 82 -8.34 -7.05 -5.76
C GLY A 82 -8.33 -5.52 -5.70
N SER A 83 -8.35 -4.97 -4.48
CA SER A 83 -8.16 -3.54 -4.22
C SER A 83 -6.77 -3.08 -4.66
N MET A 84 -5.73 -3.85 -4.32
CA MET A 84 -4.37 -3.52 -4.73
C MET A 84 -4.22 -3.48 -6.26
N THR A 85 -4.75 -4.48 -6.96
CA THR A 85 -4.73 -4.51 -8.43
C THR A 85 -5.46 -3.30 -9.02
N SER A 86 -6.63 -2.94 -8.48
CA SER A 86 -7.41 -1.79 -8.99
C SER A 86 -6.68 -0.47 -8.80
N ASP A 87 -6.11 -0.25 -7.61
CA ASP A 87 -5.31 0.94 -7.34
C ASP A 87 -4.07 0.98 -8.26
N PHE A 88 -3.49 -0.18 -8.61
CA PHE A 88 -2.29 -0.25 -9.44
C PHE A 88 -2.60 0.14 -10.88
N GLU A 89 -3.69 -0.38 -11.43
CA GLU A 89 -4.15 0.00 -12.76
C GLU A 89 -4.49 1.49 -12.83
N ALA A 90 -5.11 2.06 -11.78
CA ALA A 90 -5.36 3.48 -11.70
C ALA A 90 -4.05 4.29 -11.64
N TRP A 91 -3.09 3.89 -10.79
CA TRP A 91 -1.81 4.56 -10.66
C TRP A 91 -0.99 4.53 -11.95
N LYS A 92 -1.04 3.42 -12.69
CA LYS A 92 -0.33 3.21 -13.95
C LYS A 92 -0.73 4.22 -15.03
N VAL A 93 -1.97 4.68 -15.06
CA VAL A 93 -2.47 5.70 -16.01
C VAL A 93 -1.63 6.98 -15.94
N ASP A 94 -1.34 7.45 -14.74
CA ASP A 94 -0.59 8.71 -14.53
C ASP A 94 0.93 8.49 -14.46
N ASN A 95 1.39 7.24 -14.40
CA ASN A 95 2.80 6.90 -14.17
C ASN A 95 3.30 5.85 -15.18
N PRO A 96 3.24 6.09 -16.50
CA PRO A 96 3.68 5.13 -17.51
C PRO A 96 5.17 4.78 -17.37
N ALA A 97 5.58 3.65 -17.94
CA ALA A 97 6.97 3.19 -17.85
C ALA A 97 7.93 4.21 -18.51
N PRO A 98 9.14 4.43 -17.94
CA PRO A 98 9.74 3.70 -16.83
C PRO A 98 9.31 4.22 -15.46
N ALA A 99 8.75 3.32 -14.63
CA ALA A 99 8.46 3.56 -13.21
C ALA A 99 8.97 2.37 -12.38
N SER A 100 8.92 2.51 -11.05
CA SER A 100 9.32 1.42 -10.15
C SER A 100 8.29 1.20 -9.06
N ILE A 101 8.15 -0.04 -8.66
CA ILE A 101 7.22 -0.45 -7.62
C ILE A 101 7.94 -1.35 -6.64
N MET A 102 7.68 -1.14 -5.35
CA MET A 102 8.05 -2.06 -4.30
C MET A 102 6.79 -2.63 -3.68
N ILE A 103 6.73 -3.96 -3.57
CA ILE A 103 5.66 -4.65 -2.87
C ILE A 103 6.22 -5.23 -1.57
N ILE A 104 5.49 -5.08 -0.47
CA ILE A 104 5.84 -5.64 0.84
C ILE A 104 4.68 -6.56 1.22
N SER A 105 4.84 -7.87 0.98
CA SER A 105 3.79 -8.90 1.21
C SER A 105 4.36 -10.30 1.07
N ASP A 106 3.95 -11.21 1.96
CA ASP A 106 4.27 -12.63 1.91
C ASP A 106 3.46 -13.36 0.84
N GLU A 107 2.20 -12.97 0.61
CA GLU A 107 1.38 -13.59 -0.43
C GLU A 107 1.94 -13.32 -1.84
N VAL A 108 2.43 -12.10 -2.10
CA VAL A 108 3.06 -11.74 -3.39
C VAL A 108 4.41 -12.43 -3.56
N ALA A 109 5.14 -12.66 -2.46
CA ALA A 109 6.36 -13.44 -2.47
C ALA A 109 6.12 -14.94 -2.74
N SER A 110 4.94 -15.45 -2.41
CA SER A 110 4.56 -16.84 -2.66
C SER A 110 3.91 -17.05 -4.04
N SER A 111 3.85 -18.30 -4.53
CA SER A 111 3.18 -18.64 -5.79
C SER A 111 1.63 -18.75 -5.68
N LYS A 112 1.06 -18.23 -4.59
CA LYS A 112 -0.36 -18.44 -4.26
C LYS A 112 -1.30 -17.75 -5.24
N SER A 113 -2.48 -18.34 -5.39
CA SER A 113 -3.45 -17.93 -6.41
C SER A 113 -4.10 -16.56 -6.18
N ARG A 114 -4.04 -15.98 -4.97
CA ARG A 114 -4.72 -14.69 -4.67
C ARG A 114 -4.01 -13.50 -5.29
N SER A 115 -2.69 -13.52 -5.31
CA SER A 115 -1.84 -12.45 -5.85
C SER A 115 -1.54 -12.62 -7.34
N SER A 116 -1.88 -13.76 -7.96
CA SER A 116 -1.49 -14.10 -9.34
C SER A 116 -1.88 -13.06 -10.39
N LEU A 117 -3.11 -12.51 -10.32
CA LEU A 117 -3.55 -11.45 -11.24
C LEU A 117 -2.76 -10.15 -11.04
N PHE A 118 -2.47 -9.81 -9.79
CA PHE A 118 -1.67 -8.63 -9.46
C PHE A 118 -0.23 -8.79 -9.96
N CYS A 119 0.39 -9.94 -9.71
CA CYS A 119 1.72 -10.28 -10.21
C CYS A 119 1.79 -10.26 -11.74
N ALA A 120 0.78 -10.79 -12.44
CA ALA A 120 0.70 -10.73 -13.89
C ALA A 120 0.63 -9.28 -14.40
N ALA A 121 -0.25 -8.45 -13.81
CA ALA A 121 -0.38 -7.04 -14.16
C ALA A 121 0.92 -6.25 -13.95
N LEU A 122 1.65 -6.53 -12.86
CA LEU A 122 2.97 -5.97 -12.60
C LEU A 122 4.01 -6.43 -13.64
N GLN A 123 4.05 -7.72 -13.96
CA GLN A 123 4.99 -8.29 -14.92
C GLN A 123 4.81 -7.72 -16.34
N GLU A 124 3.57 -7.48 -16.75
CA GLU A 124 3.21 -6.90 -18.05
C GLU A 124 3.48 -5.39 -18.14
N SER A 125 3.68 -4.70 -17.02
CA SER A 125 3.83 -3.24 -16.97
C SER A 125 5.22 -2.71 -17.36
N ASN A 126 6.21 -3.59 -17.51
CA ASN A 126 7.62 -3.23 -17.74
C ASN A 126 8.19 -2.28 -16.66
N TYR A 127 7.62 -2.32 -15.45
CA TYR A 127 8.17 -1.63 -14.29
C TYR A 127 9.28 -2.43 -13.63
N LYS A 128 10.19 -1.72 -12.99
CA LYS A 128 11.15 -2.35 -12.09
C LYS A 128 10.45 -2.68 -10.78
N CYS A 129 10.38 -3.97 -10.47
CA CYS A 129 9.72 -4.47 -9.28
C CYS A 129 10.72 -4.82 -8.19
N PHE A 130 10.39 -4.48 -6.96
CA PHE A 130 11.12 -4.80 -5.73
C PHE A 130 10.18 -5.52 -4.79
N LEU A 131 10.72 -6.38 -3.93
CA LEU A 131 9.90 -7.18 -3.01
C LEU A 131 10.48 -7.19 -1.61
N ALA A 132 9.64 -7.10 -0.60
CA ALA A 132 9.99 -7.48 0.77
C ALA A 132 8.92 -8.39 1.36
N TYR A 133 9.34 -9.27 2.26
CA TYR A 133 8.49 -10.28 2.89
C TYR A 133 8.98 -10.56 4.32
N SER A 134 8.09 -10.99 5.20
CA SER A 134 8.42 -11.32 6.58
C SER A 134 9.18 -12.64 6.65
N VAL A 135 8.83 -13.60 5.79
CA VAL A 135 9.45 -14.92 5.73
C VAL A 135 9.84 -15.23 4.30
N ARG A 136 11.06 -15.75 4.11
CA ARG A 136 11.52 -16.15 2.78
C ARG A 136 10.63 -17.28 2.24
N PRO A 137 10.00 -17.10 1.07
CA PRO A 137 9.21 -18.16 0.47
C PRO A 137 10.12 -19.33 0.10
N PHE A 138 9.60 -20.55 0.27
CA PHE A 138 10.30 -21.77 -0.18
C PHE A 138 10.25 -21.91 -1.71
N GLU A 139 9.17 -21.40 -2.31
CA GLU A 139 8.96 -21.37 -3.75
C GLU A 139 9.44 -20.05 -4.34
N MET A 140 9.75 -20.05 -5.63
CA MET A 140 10.10 -18.82 -6.33
C MET A 140 8.86 -17.94 -6.55
N PRO A 141 8.92 -16.63 -6.27
CA PRO A 141 7.85 -15.71 -6.59
C PRO A 141 7.53 -15.75 -8.09
N VAL A 142 6.26 -15.59 -8.44
CA VAL A 142 5.83 -15.48 -9.85
C VAL A 142 6.32 -14.17 -10.47
N LEU A 143 6.47 -13.13 -9.64
CA LEU A 143 6.92 -11.81 -10.06
C LEU A 143 8.45 -11.78 -10.18
N VAL A 144 8.97 -11.35 -11.33
CA VAL A 144 10.41 -11.11 -11.48
C VAL A 144 10.80 -9.82 -10.76
N THR A 145 11.69 -9.94 -9.77
CA THR A 145 12.14 -8.83 -8.92
C THR A 145 13.57 -8.40 -9.27
N SER A 146 13.85 -7.11 -9.07
CA SER A 146 15.19 -6.53 -9.23
C SER A 146 16.02 -6.62 -7.94
N ALA A 147 15.37 -6.66 -6.79
CA ALA A 147 15.98 -6.87 -5.48
C ALA A 147 14.91 -7.27 -4.46
N GLU A 148 15.35 -7.95 -3.40
CA GLU A 148 14.50 -8.48 -2.35
C GLU A 148 15.07 -8.25 -0.95
N TRP A 149 14.20 -8.12 0.05
CA TRP A 149 14.57 -8.01 1.46
C TRP A 149 13.70 -8.87 2.36
N LEU A 150 14.29 -9.41 3.43
CA LEU A 150 13.53 -9.76 4.62
C LEU A 150 13.09 -8.48 5.33
N TRP A 151 11.83 -8.42 5.77
CA TRP A 151 11.24 -7.24 6.38
C TRP A 151 12.04 -6.73 7.58
N ASP A 152 12.42 -7.60 8.52
CA ASP A 152 13.21 -7.22 9.68
C ASP A 152 14.59 -6.67 9.29
N SER A 153 15.21 -7.26 8.27
CA SER A 153 16.49 -6.78 7.74
C SER A 153 16.34 -5.40 7.09
N LEU A 154 15.25 -5.17 6.35
CA LEU A 154 14.95 -3.89 5.73
C LEU A 154 14.82 -2.77 6.77
N LEU A 155 14.18 -3.06 7.90
CA LEU A 155 14.01 -2.10 9.00
C LEU A 155 15.30 -1.87 9.80
N ALA A 156 16.10 -2.92 10.03
CA ALA A 156 17.37 -2.87 10.75
C ALA A 156 18.44 -2.03 10.05
N VAL A 157 18.35 -1.87 8.72
CA VAL A 157 19.25 -1.01 7.94
C VAL A 157 19.35 0.38 8.57
N SER A 158 18.28 0.93 9.15
CA SER A 158 18.30 2.26 9.76
C SER A 158 19.09 2.38 11.08
N GLU A 159 19.51 1.27 11.71
CA GLU A 159 20.21 1.24 13.01
C GLU A 159 21.72 1.34 12.89
N THR A 160 22.30 0.72 11.86
CA THR A 160 23.75 0.50 11.72
C THR A 160 24.60 1.76 11.49
N LYS A 161 24.00 2.95 11.36
CA LYS A 161 24.74 4.24 11.22
C LYS A 161 24.51 5.23 12.36
N ARG A 162 23.78 4.87 13.43
CA ARG A 162 23.39 5.80 14.52
C ARG A 162 24.13 5.61 15.86
N HIS A 163 25.33 5.03 15.87
CA HIS A 163 26.20 5.14 17.06
C HIS A 163 26.72 6.58 17.34
N ILE A 164 26.22 7.60 16.63
CA ILE A 164 26.32 8.99 17.05
C ILE A 164 24.98 9.37 17.71
N PHE A 165 24.99 9.38 19.05
CA PHE A 165 23.88 9.79 19.90
C PHE A 165 23.21 11.07 19.40
N HIS A 166 21.98 10.95 18.90
CA HIS A 166 21.03 12.05 18.96
C HIS A 166 19.99 11.70 20.00
N LYS A 167 20.12 12.32 21.17
CA LYS A 167 19.16 12.27 22.27
C LYS A 167 17.85 12.85 21.72
N CYS A 168 16.85 12.01 21.44
CA CYS A 168 15.50 12.50 21.14
C CYS A 168 14.91 12.99 22.46
N SER A 169 15.06 14.29 22.72
CA SER A 169 14.29 14.93 23.78
C SER A 169 12.83 14.88 23.36
N GLY A 170 12.02 14.18 24.16
CA GLY A 170 10.59 14.06 23.95
C GLY A 170 9.95 15.45 24.00
N SER A 171 9.60 15.96 22.83
CA SER A 171 8.52 16.92 22.69
C SER A 171 7.47 16.20 21.86
N GLU A 172 6.35 15.88 22.47
CA GLU A 172 5.11 15.57 21.76
C GLU A 172 4.66 16.84 21.04
N MET A 173 5.35 17.20 19.95
CA MET A 173 4.72 18.05 18.96
C MET A 173 3.61 17.22 18.33
N VAL A 174 2.40 17.75 18.34
CA VAL A 174 1.29 17.26 17.52
C VAL A 174 1.74 17.39 16.07
N VAL A 175 2.36 16.33 15.54
CA VAL A 175 2.78 16.31 14.13
C VAL A 175 1.50 16.16 13.32
N ALA A 176 1.16 17.19 12.56
CA ALA A 176 0.00 17.15 11.68
C ALA A 176 0.10 15.92 10.76
N SER A 177 -1.02 15.18 10.65
CA SER A 177 -1.15 14.07 9.72
C SER A 177 -0.82 14.56 8.30
N THR A 178 0.21 13.97 7.68
CA THR A 178 0.57 14.28 6.29
C THR A 178 0.13 13.20 5.31
N GLY A 179 -0.14 11.99 5.79
CA GLY A 179 -0.72 10.90 5.01
C GLY A 179 -2.24 11.01 4.90
N MET A 180 -2.79 10.47 3.81
CA MET A 180 -4.21 10.29 3.57
C MET A 180 -4.71 8.98 4.18
N PHE A 181 -5.93 8.96 4.72
CA PHE A 181 -6.61 7.74 5.15
C PHE A 181 -7.79 7.43 4.23
N SER A 182 -7.69 6.36 3.45
CA SER A 182 -8.72 5.97 2.49
C SER A 182 -9.43 4.70 2.93
N CYS A 183 -10.75 4.64 2.78
CA CYS A 183 -11.57 3.44 2.96
C CYS A 183 -11.94 2.87 1.59
N LYS A 184 -11.40 1.70 1.24
CA LYS A 184 -11.63 1.07 -0.07
C LYS A 184 -12.99 0.38 -0.19
N LEU A 185 -13.67 0.17 0.93
CA LEU A 185 -15.04 -0.35 0.97
C LEU A 185 -16.05 0.75 0.59
N CYS A 186 -15.85 1.94 1.16
CA CYS A 186 -16.76 3.07 1.01
C CYS A 186 -16.30 4.09 -0.04
N TYR A 187 -15.09 3.94 -0.60
CA TYR A 187 -14.44 4.89 -1.51
C TYR A 187 -14.39 6.31 -0.93
N SER A 188 -13.97 6.42 0.33
CA SER A 188 -13.93 7.68 1.06
C SER A 188 -12.52 8.00 1.52
N ASP A 189 -12.09 9.24 1.31
CA ASP A 189 -10.79 9.76 1.71
C ASP A 189 -10.92 10.73 2.89
N CYS A 190 -10.10 10.52 3.91
CA CYS A 190 -10.07 11.27 5.15
C CYS A 190 -8.68 11.87 5.36
N LYS A 191 -8.61 13.18 5.55
CA LYS A 191 -7.34 13.91 5.75
C LYS A 191 -6.79 13.84 7.17
N SER A 192 -7.57 13.34 8.13
CA SER A 192 -7.18 13.20 9.53
C SER A 192 -7.62 11.86 10.11
N LEU A 193 -6.88 11.39 11.11
CA LEU A 193 -7.19 10.14 11.81
C LEU A 193 -8.57 10.21 12.48
N ASP A 194 -8.94 11.33 13.10
CA ASP A 194 -10.24 11.49 13.75
C ASP A 194 -11.41 11.36 12.77
N ALA A 195 -11.31 12.02 11.60
CA ALA A 195 -12.32 11.91 10.56
C ALA A 195 -12.43 10.47 10.05
N PHE A 196 -11.29 9.80 9.90
CA PHE A 196 -11.23 8.41 9.48
C PHE A 196 -11.84 7.46 10.50
N LYS A 197 -11.52 7.59 11.79
CA LYS A 197 -12.10 6.77 12.86
C LYS A 197 -13.60 7.02 13.00
N LYS A 198 -14.05 8.27 12.88
CA LYS A 198 -15.48 8.61 12.82
C LYS A 198 -16.16 7.95 11.62
N HIS A 199 -15.50 7.91 10.46
CA HIS A 199 -15.99 7.20 9.29
C HIS A 199 -16.11 5.69 9.53
N LEU A 200 -15.06 5.04 10.04
CA LEU A 200 -15.08 3.59 10.32
C LEU A 200 -16.12 3.21 11.38
N ALA A 201 -16.40 4.09 12.34
CA ALA A 201 -17.45 3.91 13.35
C ALA A 201 -18.87 4.25 12.85
N SER A 202 -19.02 4.72 11.59
CA SER A 202 -20.32 5.13 11.06
C SER A 202 -21.22 3.93 10.75
N LYS A 203 -22.54 4.13 10.87
CA LYS A 203 -23.53 3.10 10.52
C LYS A 203 -23.45 2.73 9.02
N GLU A 204 -23.08 3.69 8.19
CA GLU A 204 -22.89 3.53 6.75
C GLU A 204 -21.74 2.56 6.46
N HIS A 205 -20.60 2.74 7.14
CA HIS A 205 -19.46 1.83 7.03
C HIS A 205 -19.82 0.43 7.49
N THR A 206 -20.42 0.29 8.69
CA THR A 206 -20.84 -1.02 9.21
C THR A 206 -21.80 -1.76 8.27
N LYS A 207 -22.75 -1.04 7.65
CA LYS A 207 -23.66 -1.62 6.66
C LYS A 207 -22.91 -2.12 5.42
N GLU A 208 -21.96 -1.35 4.89
CA GLU A 208 -21.20 -1.77 3.71
C GLU A 208 -20.28 -2.94 4.04
N GLU A 209 -19.64 -2.96 5.21
CA GLU A 209 -18.85 -4.09 5.70
C GLU A 209 -19.70 -5.37 5.78
N HIS A 210 -20.89 -5.31 6.39
CA HIS A 210 -21.81 -6.46 6.43
C HIS A 210 -22.27 -6.89 5.03
N ARG A 211 -22.50 -5.94 4.13
CA ARG A 211 -22.88 -6.24 2.75
C ARG A 211 -21.76 -6.96 2.01
N MET A 212 -20.51 -6.52 2.17
CA MET A 212 -19.34 -7.16 1.57
C MET A 212 -19.05 -8.53 2.18
N THR A 213 -19.22 -8.67 3.50
CA THR A 213 -19.03 -9.93 4.22
C THR A 213 -20.06 -10.97 3.77
N SER A 214 -21.34 -10.61 3.68
CA SER A 214 -22.39 -11.51 3.20
C SER A 214 -22.19 -11.95 1.73
N HIS A 215 -21.70 -11.06 0.87
CA HIS A 215 -21.31 -11.42 -0.50
C HIS A 215 -20.13 -12.40 -0.53
N SER A 216 -19.15 -12.25 0.37
CA SER A 216 -18.02 -13.17 0.46
C SER A 216 -18.44 -14.58 0.93
N GLN A 217 -19.41 -14.68 1.84
CA GLN A 217 -19.87 -15.96 2.39
C GLN A 217 -20.82 -16.72 1.46
N SER A 218 -21.49 -16.04 0.52
CA SER A 218 -22.54 -16.62 -0.33
C SER A 218 -22.08 -17.05 -1.74
N ALA A 219 -20.82 -16.83 -2.13
CA ALA A 219 -20.34 -17.12 -3.48
C ALA A 219 -19.14 -18.11 -3.52
N PRO A 220 -19.17 -19.13 -4.41
CA PRO A 220 -17.97 -19.92 -4.70
C PRO A 220 -16.83 -19.02 -5.20
N ARG A 221 -15.59 -19.26 -4.72
CA ARG A 221 -14.39 -18.38 -4.87
C ARG A 221 -14.17 -17.76 -6.27
N ARG A 222 -14.54 -18.43 -7.36
CA ARG A 222 -14.39 -17.90 -8.75
C ARG A 222 -15.43 -16.84 -9.13
N HIS A 223 -16.64 -16.88 -8.57
CA HIS A 223 -17.68 -15.86 -8.78
C HIS A 223 -17.53 -14.65 -7.85
N MET A 224 -16.74 -14.81 -6.77
CA MET A 224 -16.44 -13.79 -5.76
C MET A 224 -15.60 -12.65 -6.34
N LEU A 225 -14.47 -12.96 -6.98
CA LEU A 225 -13.61 -11.97 -7.64
C LEU A 225 -14.34 -11.26 -8.78
N TYR A 226 -15.19 -11.97 -9.54
CA TYR A 226 -15.98 -11.39 -10.63
C TYR A 226 -17.08 -10.43 -10.15
N LYS A 227 -17.79 -10.74 -9.05
CA LYS A 227 -18.82 -9.84 -8.49
C LYS A 227 -18.22 -8.64 -7.77
N ILE A 228 -17.13 -8.83 -7.02
CA ILE A 228 -16.38 -7.74 -6.40
C ILE A 228 -15.75 -6.88 -7.49
N SER A 229 -15.07 -7.48 -8.48
CA SER A 229 -14.60 -6.77 -9.67
C SER A 229 -15.73 -6.08 -10.43
N LYS A 230 -16.95 -6.62 -10.54
CA LYS A 230 -18.10 -5.89 -11.14
C LYS A 230 -18.62 -4.75 -10.27
N TYR A 231 -18.56 -4.86 -8.95
CA TYR A 231 -18.94 -3.77 -8.04
C TYR A 231 -17.91 -2.65 -8.08
N HIS A 232 -16.62 -3.01 -7.99
CA HIS A 232 -15.49 -2.10 -8.16
C HIS A 232 -15.41 -1.56 -9.58
N ALA A 233 -15.71 -2.33 -10.63
CA ALA A 233 -15.75 -1.85 -12.01
C ALA A 233 -16.97 -0.96 -12.26
N LYS A 234 -18.13 -1.19 -11.64
CA LYS A 234 -19.23 -0.23 -11.71
C LYS A 234 -18.88 1.08 -10.99
N ALA A 235 -18.32 1.00 -9.78
CA ALA A 235 -17.92 2.19 -9.01
C ALA A 235 -16.73 2.94 -9.67
N SER A 236 -15.68 2.22 -10.08
CA SER A 236 -14.54 2.74 -10.85
C SER A 236 -14.91 3.16 -12.25
N PHE A 237 -15.91 2.58 -12.94
CA PHE A 237 -16.37 3.10 -14.23
C PHE A 237 -17.04 4.45 -14.05
N PHE A 238 -17.81 4.66 -12.98
CA PHE A 238 -18.30 6.00 -12.65
C PHE A 238 -17.16 6.96 -12.28
N PHE A 239 -16.13 6.50 -11.56
CA PHE A 239 -14.97 7.32 -11.21
C PHE A 239 -14.06 7.64 -12.43
N PHE A 240 -13.81 6.66 -13.31
CA PHE A 240 -13.09 6.83 -14.57
C PHE A 240 -13.87 7.70 -15.55
N LEU A 241 -15.19 7.56 -15.63
CA LEU A 241 -16.04 8.43 -16.45
C LEU A 241 -16.01 9.86 -15.90
N MET A 242 -16.03 10.04 -14.57
CA MET A 242 -15.88 11.36 -13.96
C MET A 242 -14.50 11.95 -14.21
N ILE A 243 -13.40 11.23 -14.00
CA ILE A 243 -12.04 11.70 -14.31
C ILE A 243 -11.87 12.00 -15.79
N TYR A 244 -12.40 11.16 -16.68
CA TYR A 244 -12.36 11.37 -18.12
C TYR A 244 -13.12 12.63 -18.52
N ILE A 245 -14.33 12.84 -17.99
CA ILE A 245 -15.14 14.06 -18.23
C ILE A 245 -14.41 15.31 -17.68
N ASP A 246 -13.82 15.23 -16.50
CA ASP A 246 -13.09 16.33 -15.86
C ASP A 246 -11.79 16.68 -16.58
N SER A 247 -11.15 15.68 -17.21
CA SER A 247 -9.99 15.86 -18.09
C SER A 247 -10.36 16.48 -19.44
N GLN A 248 -11.58 16.29 -19.95
CA GLN A 248 -12.06 16.95 -21.18
C GLN A 248 -12.48 18.40 -20.91
N GLN A 249 -13.06 18.68 -19.74
CA GLN A 249 -13.45 20.03 -19.30
C GLN A 249 -12.24 20.95 -19.08
N ARG A 250 -11.10 20.42 -18.60
CA ARG A 250 -9.85 21.18 -18.41
C ARG A 250 -9.05 21.46 -19.68
N LYS A 251 -9.49 20.94 -20.83
CA LYS A 251 -8.85 21.15 -22.15
C LYS A 251 -9.65 22.09 -23.07
N MET A 252 -10.76 22.63 -22.60
CA MET A 252 -11.50 23.74 -23.23
C MET A 252 -11.26 25.03 -22.44
#